data_AF-A0A091FI19-F1
#
_entry.id   AF-A0A091FI19-F1
#
_cell.length_a   1.000
_cell.length_b   1.000
_cell.length_c   1.000
_cell.angle_alpha   90.00
_cell.angle_beta   90.00
_cell.angle_gamma   90.00
#
_symmetry.space_group_name_H-M   'P 1'
#
loop_
_entity.id
_entity.type
_entity.pdbx_description
1 polymer ?
#
loop_
_entity_poly.entity_id
_entity_poly.type
_entity_poly.pdbx_seq_one_letter_code
_entity_poly.pdbx_strand_id
1 'polypeptide(L)'
;MFMLTHTYFLQKYLAAADLQNIDLDIYVYNIVPDLLTIHPQINSDKTHNIRRILQIPAQYSRSAYVMFHLLVDDLSHYGYISSDSHKEFDSNSQGYSYLKGKYLINSILDLHKMIKKEISYEEAIYQSHLIIEMSYDLVILNQINSFRTIDLLAEAIDFTAKNKMDQFVATINWLYGVEKKEINEVMRNASIYITKDRLEQLMNIESRIHLYKDKFGLKSDDQLFYDGLKNLFQHARNLIDDEELFFQETVQTIKNYSWLPTFI
;
A
#
# COMPACT_ATOMS: atom_id res chain seq x y z
N MET A 1 -0.34 -1.82 4.02
CA MET A 1 -1.04 -0.78 3.25
C MET A 1 -0.12 0.40 3.08
N PHE A 2 0.30 0.60 1.83
CA PHE A 2 1.42 1.44 1.41
C PHE A 2 0.96 2.67 0.64
N MET A 3 -0.24 3.20 0.89
CA MET A 3 -0.84 4.22 0.01
C MET A 3 0.08 5.42 -0.28
N LEU A 4 0.80 5.94 0.73
CA LEU A 4 1.76 7.03 0.53
C LEU A 4 3.04 6.57 -0.18
N THR A 5 3.57 5.40 0.19
CA THR A 5 4.71 4.78 -0.50
C THR A 5 4.42 4.55 -1.99
N HIS A 6 3.28 3.98 -2.37
CA HIS A 6 2.87 3.81 -3.77
C HIS A 6 2.73 5.14 -4.50
N THR A 7 2.11 6.13 -3.84
CA THR A 7 1.93 7.47 -4.43
C THR A 7 3.30 8.10 -4.68
N TYR A 8 4.21 8.04 -3.71
CA TYR A 8 5.57 8.54 -3.83
C TYR A 8 6.36 7.81 -4.94
N PHE A 9 6.25 6.48 -5.02
CA PHE A 9 6.92 5.70 -6.06
C PHE A 9 6.44 6.11 -7.45
N LEU A 10 5.13 6.28 -7.63
CA LEU A 10 4.57 6.74 -8.90
C LEU A 10 5.01 8.18 -9.21
N GLN A 11 4.97 9.11 -8.25
CA GLN A 11 5.47 10.47 -8.43
C GLN A 11 6.93 10.48 -8.92
N LYS A 12 7.80 9.74 -8.23
CA LYS A 12 9.23 9.71 -8.55
C LYS A 12 9.51 9.03 -9.90
N TYR A 13 8.75 7.98 -10.23
CA TYR A 13 8.81 7.33 -11.54
C TYR A 13 8.46 8.33 -12.66
N LEU A 14 7.32 9.02 -12.52
CA LEU A 14 6.83 9.96 -13.54
C LEU A 14 7.76 11.17 -13.70
N ALA A 15 8.27 11.70 -12.58
CA ALA A 15 9.26 12.77 -12.59
C ALA A 15 10.56 12.36 -13.30
N ALA A 16 11.05 11.14 -13.08
CA ALA A 16 12.25 10.62 -13.74
C ALA A 16 12.05 10.38 -15.25
N ALA A 17 10.81 10.24 -15.71
CA ALA A 17 10.45 10.09 -17.12
C ALA A 17 10.12 11.44 -17.81
N ASP A 18 10.28 12.57 -17.12
CA ASP A 18 9.93 13.93 -17.56
C ASP A 18 8.49 14.05 -18.09
N LEU A 19 7.58 13.35 -17.43
CA LEU A 19 6.17 13.32 -17.80
C LEU A 19 5.44 14.48 -17.11
N GLN A 20 5.17 15.53 -17.88
CA GLN A 20 4.45 16.73 -17.44
C GLN A 20 2.95 16.61 -17.75
N ASN A 21 2.12 17.39 -17.06
CA ASN A 21 0.67 17.54 -17.32
C ASN A 21 -0.15 16.24 -17.20
N ILE A 22 0.04 15.50 -16.11
CA ILE A 22 -0.75 14.29 -15.86
C ILE A 22 -1.97 14.64 -15.01
N ASP A 23 -3.15 14.13 -15.37
CA ASP A 23 -4.36 14.29 -14.58
C ASP A 23 -4.18 13.74 -13.16
N LEU A 24 -4.67 14.44 -12.15
CA LEU A 24 -4.52 14.04 -10.74
C LEU A 24 -5.17 12.69 -10.40
N ASP A 25 -6.19 12.25 -11.16
CA ASP A 25 -6.92 11.02 -10.88
C ASP A 25 -6.07 9.76 -10.96
N ILE A 26 -4.94 9.80 -11.70
CA ILE A 26 -4.01 8.66 -11.80
C ILE A 26 -3.51 8.18 -10.43
N TYR A 27 -3.35 9.10 -9.48
CA TYR A 27 -2.86 8.77 -8.14
C TYR A 27 -3.92 8.03 -7.32
N VAL A 28 -5.21 8.28 -7.61
CA VAL A 28 -6.31 7.50 -7.04
C VAL A 28 -6.31 6.10 -7.61
N TYR A 29 -6.21 5.94 -8.94
CA TYR A 29 -6.07 4.61 -9.55
C TYR A 29 -4.87 3.82 -8.99
N ASN A 30 -3.76 4.50 -8.74
CA ASN A 30 -2.56 3.88 -8.15
C ASN A 30 -2.72 3.41 -6.71
N ILE A 31 -3.72 3.89 -5.97
CA ILE A 31 -3.99 3.38 -4.60
C ILE A 31 -5.28 2.59 -4.52
N VAL A 32 -6.01 2.40 -5.63
CA VAL A 32 -7.27 1.67 -5.67
C VAL A 32 -7.21 0.29 -5.03
N PRO A 33 -6.17 -0.54 -5.23
CA PRO A 33 -6.15 -1.88 -4.65
C PRO A 33 -6.25 -1.87 -3.14
N ASP A 34 -5.58 -0.92 -2.50
CA ASP A 34 -5.66 -0.62 -1.06
C ASP A 34 -6.98 0.08 -0.70
N LEU A 35 -7.34 1.12 -1.46
CA LEU A 35 -8.48 2.00 -1.20
C LEU A 35 -9.81 1.25 -1.15
N LEU A 36 -10.02 0.30 -2.06
CA LEU A 36 -11.25 -0.47 -2.12
C LEU A 36 -11.46 -1.33 -0.87
N THR A 37 -10.39 -1.77 -0.21
CA THR A 37 -10.47 -2.60 0.99
C THR A 37 -10.98 -1.86 2.23
N ILE A 38 -11.19 -0.54 2.14
CA ILE A 38 -11.93 0.24 3.15
C ILE A 38 -13.39 -0.24 3.22
N HIS A 39 -13.94 -0.77 2.12
CA HIS A 39 -15.28 -1.34 2.12
C HIS A 39 -15.26 -2.76 2.72
N PRO A 40 -16.12 -3.08 3.70
CA PRO A 40 -16.07 -4.35 4.43
C PRO A 40 -16.34 -5.60 3.57
N GLN A 41 -16.91 -5.42 2.38
CA GLN A 41 -17.21 -6.51 1.44
C GLN A 41 -16.12 -6.70 0.37
N ILE A 42 -15.11 -5.83 0.32
CA ILE A 42 -14.01 -5.93 -0.66
C ILE A 42 -12.74 -6.26 0.10
N ASN A 43 -12.13 -7.40 -0.23
CA ASN A 43 -10.88 -7.86 0.40
C ASN A 43 -9.69 -7.74 -0.56
N SER A 44 -8.48 -7.87 -0.01
CA SER A 44 -7.22 -7.84 -0.77
C SER A 44 -7.17 -8.92 -1.85
N ASP A 45 -7.74 -10.09 -1.59
CA ASP A 45 -7.78 -11.20 -2.56
C ASP A 45 -8.54 -10.81 -3.83
N LYS A 46 -9.57 -9.96 -3.72
CA LYS A 46 -10.28 -9.42 -4.89
C LYS A 46 -9.45 -8.36 -5.61
N THR A 47 -8.73 -7.52 -4.87
CA THR A 47 -8.08 -6.34 -5.44
C THR A 47 -6.65 -6.57 -5.95
N HIS A 48 -5.99 -7.63 -5.49
CA HIS A 48 -4.60 -7.93 -5.83
C HIS A 48 -4.44 -9.14 -6.79
N ASN A 49 -5.50 -9.94 -6.94
CA ASN A 49 -5.54 -11.16 -7.77
C ASN A 49 -5.92 -10.86 -9.23
N ILE A 50 -5.30 -9.85 -9.85
CA ILE A 50 -5.43 -9.55 -11.28
C ILE A 50 -4.20 -10.01 -12.04
N ARG A 51 -4.35 -10.50 -13.26
CA ARG A 51 -3.21 -10.81 -14.15
C ARG A 51 -2.45 -9.54 -14.48
N ARG A 52 -1.11 -9.58 -14.35
CA ARG A 52 -0.25 -8.42 -14.67
C ARG A 52 -0.20 -8.12 -16.18
N ILE A 53 -0.47 -9.14 -17.00
CA ILE A 53 -0.68 -8.99 -18.44
C ILE A 53 -2.17 -8.93 -18.73
N LEU A 54 -2.69 -7.73 -18.97
CA LEU A 54 -4.08 -7.47 -19.30
C LEU A 54 -4.17 -6.57 -20.54
N GLN A 55 -4.99 -6.94 -21.52
CA GLN A 55 -5.30 -6.06 -22.64
C GLN A 55 -6.31 -5.00 -22.16
N ILE A 56 -5.81 -3.83 -21.80
CA ILE A 56 -6.62 -2.71 -21.32
C ILE A 56 -7.25 -1.97 -22.51
N PRO A 57 -8.59 -1.92 -22.65
CA PRO A 57 -9.25 -1.09 -23.65
C PRO A 57 -8.93 0.40 -23.45
N ALA A 58 -8.84 1.17 -24.53
CA ALA A 58 -8.46 2.58 -24.48
C ALA A 58 -9.33 3.42 -23.52
N GLN A 59 -10.63 3.15 -23.44
CA GLN A 59 -11.56 3.83 -22.53
C GLN A 59 -11.28 3.59 -21.03
N TYR A 60 -10.50 2.56 -20.70
CA TYR A 60 -10.12 2.17 -19.33
C TYR A 60 -8.61 2.30 -19.09
N SER A 61 -7.92 3.10 -19.90
CA SER A 61 -6.45 3.24 -19.89
C SER A 61 -5.86 3.55 -18.51
N ARG A 62 -6.60 4.29 -17.67
CA ARG A 62 -6.20 4.63 -16.30
C ARG A 62 -6.00 3.40 -15.39
N SER A 63 -6.54 2.24 -15.74
CA SER A 63 -6.23 0.98 -15.06
C SER A 63 -4.75 0.58 -15.13
N ALA A 64 -3.96 1.16 -16.04
CA ALA A 64 -2.51 0.97 -16.05
C ALA A 64 -1.85 1.44 -14.74
N TYR A 65 -2.39 2.45 -14.07
CA TYR A 65 -1.88 2.92 -12.78
C TYR A 65 -2.26 1.96 -11.62
N VAL A 66 -3.37 1.24 -11.75
CA VAL A 66 -3.67 0.10 -10.88
C VAL A 66 -2.63 -1.00 -11.08
N MET A 67 -2.23 -1.27 -12.33
CA MET A 67 -1.16 -2.23 -12.60
C MET A 67 0.17 -1.80 -11.98
N PHE A 68 0.53 -0.52 -12.03
CA PHE A 68 1.76 -0.04 -11.40
C PHE A 68 1.82 -0.38 -9.90
N HIS A 69 0.73 -0.13 -9.17
CA HIS A 69 0.59 -0.54 -7.76
C HIS A 69 0.89 -2.03 -7.57
N LEU A 70 0.20 -2.86 -8.34
CA LEU A 70 0.29 -4.32 -8.24
C LEU A 70 1.70 -4.84 -8.57
N LEU A 71 2.44 -4.18 -9.47
CA LEU A 71 3.82 -4.53 -9.77
C LEU A 71 4.78 -4.14 -8.63
N VAL A 72 4.54 -3.01 -7.96
CA VAL A 72 5.30 -2.63 -6.75
C VAL A 72 5.03 -3.63 -5.63
N ASP A 73 3.76 -4.02 -5.44
CA ASP A 73 3.37 -5.03 -4.47
C ASP A 73 3.99 -6.39 -4.75
N ASP A 74 4.08 -6.81 -6.02
CA ASP A 74 4.72 -8.08 -6.35
C ASP A 74 6.17 -8.12 -5.88
N LEU A 75 6.89 -7.01 -6.01
CA LEU A 75 8.28 -6.89 -5.58
C LEU A 75 8.40 -6.78 -4.05
N SER A 76 7.45 -6.09 -3.41
CA SER A 76 7.35 -6.02 -1.95
C SER A 76 7.02 -7.38 -1.32
N HIS A 77 6.09 -8.13 -1.92
CA HIS A 77 5.47 -9.32 -1.33
C HIS A 77 6.06 -10.63 -1.82
N TYR A 78 6.64 -10.70 -3.02
CA TYR A 78 7.17 -11.93 -3.63
C TYR A 78 8.62 -11.79 -4.08
N GLY A 79 9.08 -10.57 -4.37
CA GLY A 79 10.45 -10.27 -4.81
C GLY A 79 10.63 -10.41 -6.33
N TYR A 80 9.56 -10.70 -7.07
CA TYR A 80 9.54 -10.79 -8.52
C TYR A 80 8.13 -10.49 -9.04
N ILE A 81 8.02 -10.04 -10.29
CA ILE A 81 6.74 -9.85 -10.96
C ILE A 81 6.30 -11.17 -11.59
N SER A 82 5.11 -11.65 -11.25
CA SER A 82 4.48 -12.80 -11.90
C SER A 82 3.52 -12.35 -13.00
N SER A 83 3.51 -13.04 -14.15
CA SER A 83 2.50 -12.80 -15.19
C SER A 83 1.10 -13.22 -14.73
N ASP A 84 1.03 -14.30 -13.96
CA ASP A 84 -0.19 -14.79 -13.34
C ASP A 84 -0.38 -14.17 -11.97
N SER A 85 -1.63 -14.09 -11.54
CA SER A 85 -1.93 -13.60 -10.20
C SER A 85 -1.44 -14.57 -9.13
N HIS A 86 -0.85 -14.03 -8.07
CA HIS A 86 -0.45 -14.80 -6.89
C HIS A 86 -1.70 -15.17 -6.10
N LYS A 87 -1.88 -16.47 -5.80
CA LYS A 87 -3.10 -16.97 -5.16
C LYS A 87 -2.95 -17.33 -3.69
N GLU A 88 -1.73 -17.50 -3.19
CA GLU A 88 -1.52 -18.03 -1.84
C GLU A 88 -0.40 -17.28 -1.10
N PHE A 89 -0.56 -17.16 0.21
CA PHE A 89 0.46 -16.65 1.12
C PHE A 89 1.67 -17.60 1.12
N ASP A 90 2.87 -17.05 0.98
CA ASP A 90 4.13 -17.80 1.05
C ASP A 90 4.97 -17.29 2.22
N SER A 91 5.10 -18.13 3.25
CA SER A 91 5.91 -17.84 4.43
C SER A 91 7.42 -17.75 4.13
N ASN A 92 7.86 -18.25 2.98
CA ASN A 92 9.24 -18.21 2.50
C ASN A 92 9.45 -17.18 1.39
N SER A 93 8.50 -16.27 1.21
CA SER A 93 8.61 -15.24 0.19
C SER A 93 9.93 -14.46 0.27
N GLN A 94 10.47 -14.15 -0.92
CA GLN A 94 11.67 -13.33 -1.08
C GLN A 94 11.33 -11.85 -1.33
N GLY A 95 10.07 -11.46 -1.10
CA GLY A 95 9.66 -10.07 -1.16
C GLY A 95 10.36 -9.19 -0.13
N TYR A 96 10.60 -7.94 -0.49
CA TYR A 96 11.28 -6.98 0.38
C TYR A 96 10.70 -6.93 1.80
N SER A 97 9.37 -6.86 1.93
CA SER A 97 8.69 -6.77 3.22
C SER A 97 8.86 -8.04 4.06
N TYR A 98 8.96 -9.21 3.43
CA TYR A 98 9.22 -10.48 4.11
C TYR A 98 10.69 -10.61 4.53
N LEU A 99 11.62 -10.24 3.65
CA LEU A 99 13.06 -10.28 3.91
C LEU A 99 13.45 -9.38 5.08
N LYS A 100 12.89 -8.17 5.16
CA LYS A 100 13.06 -7.27 6.30
C LYS A 100 12.26 -7.75 7.51
N GLY A 101 11.02 -8.19 7.32
CA GLY A 101 10.11 -8.58 8.39
C GLY A 101 10.55 -9.80 9.20
N LYS A 102 11.33 -10.72 8.62
CA LYS A 102 11.74 -11.96 9.29
C LYS A 102 12.43 -11.75 10.65
N TYR A 103 13.12 -10.63 10.83
CA TYR A 103 13.82 -10.27 12.07
C TYR A 103 12.88 -9.82 13.20
N LEU A 104 11.59 -9.62 12.90
CA LEU A 104 10.57 -9.16 13.86
C LEU A 104 9.72 -10.32 14.42
N ILE A 105 9.75 -11.50 13.79
CA ILE A 105 8.82 -12.62 14.05
C ILE A 105 8.82 -13.04 15.53
N ASN A 106 10.00 -13.28 16.11
CA ASN A 106 10.10 -13.73 17.50
C ASN A 106 9.56 -12.68 18.48
N SER A 107 9.87 -11.40 18.23
CA SER A 107 9.35 -10.30 19.05
C SER A 107 7.82 -10.21 18.99
N ILE A 108 7.21 -10.45 17.83
CA ILE A 108 5.76 -10.50 17.67
C ILE A 108 5.16 -11.65 18.49
N LEU A 109 5.75 -12.86 18.38
CA LEU A 109 5.30 -14.02 19.14
C LEU A 109 5.36 -13.76 20.65
N ASP A 110 6.43 -13.14 21.13
CA ASP A 110 6.59 -12.84 22.56
C ASP A 110 5.60 -11.79 23.05
N LEU A 111 5.32 -10.75 22.26
CA LEU A 111 4.27 -9.77 22.57
C LEU A 111 2.88 -10.41 22.66
N HIS A 112 2.58 -11.33 21.75
CA HIS A 112 1.33 -12.08 21.76
C HIS A 112 1.19 -12.98 23.00
N LYS A 113 2.27 -13.62 23.45
CA LYS A 113 2.30 -14.37 24.71
C LYS A 113 2.05 -13.48 25.93
N MET A 114 2.58 -12.25 25.95
CA MET A 114 2.36 -11.32 27.07
C MET A 114 0.87 -11.05 27.32
N ILE A 115 0.05 -11.01 26.27
CA ILE A 115 -1.39 -10.76 26.34
C ILE A 115 -2.24 -12.04 26.31
N LYS A 116 -1.61 -13.23 26.43
CA LYS A 116 -2.27 -14.54 26.38
C LYS A 116 -3.10 -14.76 25.10
N LYS A 117 -2.63 -14.21 23.98
CA LYS A 117 -3.24 -14.36 22.65
C LYS A 117 -2.22 -15.01 21.72
N GLU A 118 -1.97 -16.30 21.92
CA GLU A 118 -1.03 -17.03 21.07
C GLU A 118 -1.47 -17.00 19.61
N ILE A 119 -0.48 -16.92 18.72
CA ILE A 119 -0.63 -16.98 17.27
C ILE A 119 0.38 -17.99 16.74
N SER A 120 0.10 -18.52 15.55
CA SER A 120 1.02 -19.37 14.82
C SER A 120 2.24 -18.59 14.31
N TYR A 121 3.28 -19.33 13.91
CA TYR A 121 4.46 -18.74 13.28
C TYR A 121 4.13 -18.07 11.95
N GLU A 122 3.20 -18.64 11.16
CA GLU A 122 2.73 -18.07 9.90
C GLU A 122 1.98 -16.76 10.11
N GLU A 123 1.13 -16.68 11.13
CA GLU A 123 0.49 -15.42 11.52
C GLU A 123 1.51 -14.37 11.94
N ALA A 124 2.58 -14.76 12.64
CA ALA A 124 3.65 -13.83 13.00
C ALA A 124 4.47 -13.33 11.79
N ILE A 125 4.69 -14.18 10.77
CA ILE A 125 5.23 -13.77 9.47
C ILE A 125 4.28 -12.80 8.76
N TYR A 126 2.98 -13.08 8.78
CA TYR A 126 1.99 -12.20 8.19
C TYR A 126 2.00 -10.82 8.87
N GLN A 127 2.11 -10.80 10.20
CA GLN A 127 2.18 -9.54 10.94
C GLN A 127 3.50 -8.80 10.73
N SER A 128 4.62 -9.51 10.57
CA SER A 128 5.93 -8.89 10.43
C SER A 128 6.10 -8.11 9.14
N HIS A 129 5.65 -8.65 8.00
CA HIS A 129 5.71 -7.91 6.74
C HIS A 129 4.79 -6.68 6.79
N LEU A 130 3.60 -6.78 7.37
CA LEU A 130 2.71 -5.62 7.54
C LEU A 130 3.32 -4.52 8.42
N ILE A 131 4.12 -4.88 9.42
CA ILE A 131 4.85 -3.88 10.23
C ILE A 131 5.91 -3.18 9.37
N ILE A 132 6.63 -3.90 8.50
CA ILE A 132 7.56 -3.28 7.53
C ILE A 132 6.78 -2.31 6.65
N GLU A 133 5.61 -2.72 6.14
CA GLU A 133 4.80 -1.86 5.30
C GLU A 133 4.35 -0.57 6.02
N MET A 134 3.83 -0.71 7.24
CA MET A 134 3.40 0.43 8.05
C MET A 134 4.57 1.35 8.43
N SER A 135 5.79 0.81 8.49
CA SER A 135 6.99 1.54 8.91
C SER A 135 7.70 2.26 7.77
N TYR A 136 7.61 1.76 6.53
CA TYR A 136 8.31 2.35 5.38
C TYR A 136 7.92 3.80 5.15
N ASP A 137 6.62 4.12 5.20
CA ASP A 137 6.10 5.50 5.12
C ASP A 137 6.81 6.44 6.12
N LEU A 138 7.12 5.95 7.33
CA LEU A 138 7.82 6.72 8.36
C LEU A 138 9.33 6.87 8.09
N VAL A 139 9.92 5.93 7.35
CA VAL A 139 11.33 5.98 6.93
C VAL A 139 11.50 6.98 5.79
N ILE A 140 10.59 6.95 4.81
CA ILE A 140 10.60 7.89 3.68
C ILE A 140 9.87 9.22 3.95
N LEU A 141 9.59 9.55 5.22
CA LEU A 141 8.79 10.74 5.57
C LEU A 141 9.40 12.04 5.03
N ASN A 142 10.73 12.16 5.05
CA ASN A 142 11.40 13.34 4.51
C ASN A 142 11.18 13.48 2.99
N GLN A 143 11.20 12.36 2.27
CA GLN A 143 10.95 12.29 0.84
C GLN A 143 9.48 12.58 0.54
N ILE A 144 8.55 12.00 1.29
CA ILE A 144 7.10 12.29 1.23
C ILE A 144 6.83 13.79 1.39
N ASN A 145 7.48 14.43 2.35
CA ASN A 145 7.34 15.88 2.59
C ASN A 145 7.94 16.70 1.45
N SER A 146 9.13 16.33 0.97
CA SER A 146 9.83 17.01 -0.13
C SER A 146 9.05 16.94 -1.45
N PHE A 147 8.44 15.79 -1.74
CA PHE A 147 7.59 15.57 -2.93
C PHE A 147 6.14 16.03 -2.74
N ARG A 148 5.79 16.57 -1.58
CA ARG A 148 4.41 16.97 -1.22
C ARG A 148 3.40 15.85 -1.47
N THR A 149 3.79 14.60 -1.23
CA THR A 149 3.00 13.40 -1.56
C THR A 149 1.64 13.38 -0.85
N ILE A 150 1.59 13.84 0.41
CA ILE A 150 0.34 13.92 1.18
C ILE A 150 -0.61 14.96 0.56
N ASP A 151 -0.12 16.16 0.24
CA ASP A 151 -0.92 17.20 -0.42
C ASP A 151 -1.49 16.67 -1.73
N LEU A 152 -0.62 16.08 -2.57
CA LEU A 152 -1.00 15.52 -3.86
C LEU A 152 -2.09 14.46 -3.73
N LEU A 153 -1.94 13.50 -2.81
CA LEU A 153 -2.91 12.41 -2.67
C LEU A 153 -4.27 12.94 -2.20
N ALA A 154 -4.28 13.86 -1.24
CA ALA A 154 -5.51 14.48 -0.77
C ALA A 154 -6.21 15.27 -1.89
N GLU A 155 -5.46 16.04 -2.67
CA GLU A 155 -5.96 16.76 -3.85
C GLU A 155 -6.48 15.82 -4.93
N ALA A 156 -5.79 14.70 -5.18
CA ALA A 156 -6.19 13.70 -6.16
C ALA A 156 -7.53 13.03 -5.82
N ILE A 157 -7.74 12.70 -4.54
CA ILE A 157 -9.02 12.15 -4.06
C ILE A 157 -10.16 13.14 -4.27
N ASP A 158 -9.97 14.40 -3.85
CA ASP A 158 -10.98 15.45 -4.01
C ASP A 158 -11.27 15.74 -5.49
N PHE A 159 -10.22 15.86 -6.32
CA PHE A 159 -10.35 16.04 -7.76
C PHE A 159 -11.12 14.91 -8.41
N THR A 160 -10.81 13.65 -8.07
CA THR A 160 -11.47 12.49 -8.65
C THR A 160 -12.93 12.44 -8.24
N ALA A 161 -13.22 12.66 -6.95
CA ALA A 161 -14.57 12.69 -6.40
C ALA A 161 -15.46 13.77 -7.05
N LYS A 162 -14.88 14.93 -7.39
CA LYS A 162 -15.61 16.04 -8.01
C LYS A 162 -15.74 15.94 -9.53
N ASN A 163 -14.70 15.46 -10.21
CA ASN A 163 -14.56 15.67 -11.66
C ASN A 163 -14.50 14.38 -12.48
N LYS A 164 -14.15 13.23 -11.88
CA LYS A 164 -13.82 11.99 -12.61
C LYS A 164 -14.59 10.76 -12.14
N MET A 165 -15.57 10.90 -11.24
CA MET A 165 -16.28 9.77 -10.63
C MET A 165 -16.89 8.80 -11.64
N ASP A 166 -17.56 9.29 -12.69
CA ASP A 166 -18.18 8.39 -13.68
C ASP A 166 -17.14 7.53 -14.42
N GLN A 167 -16.02 8.14 -14.82
CA GLN A 167 -14.90 7.45 -15.46
C GLN A 167 -14.24 6.45 -14.50
N PHE A 168 -14.00 6.88 -13.26
CA PHE A 168 -13.41 6.06 -12.21
C PHE A 168 -14.26 4.83 -11.92
N VAL A 169 -15.55 5.02 -11.64
CA VAL A 169 -16.50 3.95 -11.36
C VAL A 169 -16.60 2.97 -12.53
N ALA A 170 -16.66 3.47 -13.77
CA ALA A 170 -16.71 2.61 -14.96
C ALA A 170 -15.43 1.76 -15.10
N THR A 171 -14.27 2.37 -14.89
CA THR A 171 -12.96 1.69 -15.00
C THR A 171 -12.78 0.63 -13.92
N ILE A 172 -13.11 0.96 -12.66
CA ILE A 172 -12.96 0.03 -11.53
C ILE A 172 -14.00 -1.10 -11.60
N ASN A 173 -15.22 -0.82 -12.05
CA ASN A 173 -16.21 -1.86 -12.31
C ASN A 173 -15.76 -2.82 -13.41
N TRP A 174 -15.19 -2.30 -14.52
CA TRP A 174 -14.64 -3.14 -15.58
C TRP A 174 -13.47 -4.00 -15.07
N LEU A 175 -12.54 -3.41 -14.32
CA LEU A 175 -11.33 -4.10 -13.89
C LEU A 175 -11.60 -5.18 -12.84
N TYR A 176 -12.44 -4.88 -11.85
CA TYR A 176 -12.64 -5.73 -10.67
C TYR A 176 -14.01 -6.40 -10.57
N GLY A 177 -14.98 -6.01 -11.41
CA GLY A 177 -16.37 -6.45 -11.25
C GLY A 177 -17.00 -6.01 -9.92
N VAL A 178 -16.48 -4.96 -9.27
CA VAL A 178 -17.05 -4.37 -8.05
C VAL A 178 -18.29 -3.57 -8.43
N GLU A 179 -19.35 -3.63 -7.63
CA GLU A 179 -20.58 -2.92 -7.96
C GLU A 179 -20.36 -1.40 -7.91
N LYS A 180 -20.98 -0.68 -8.86
CA LYS A 180 -20.84 0.78 -8.95
C LYS A 180 -21.19 1.49 -7.64
N LYS A 181 -22.18 0.97 -6.90
CA LYS A 181 -22.59 1.52 -5.60
C LYS A 181 -21.48 1.41 -4.56
N GLU A 182 -20.81 0.26 -4.48
CA GLU A 182 -19.69 0.03 -3.54
C GLU A 182 -18.51 0.96 -3.87
N ILE A 183 -18.19 1.13 -5.16
CA ILE A 183 -17.11 2.04 -5.59
C ILE A 183 -17.41 3.49 -5.20
N ASN A 184 -18.66 3.93 -5.39
CA ASN A 184 -19.09 5.27 -4.97
C ASN A 184 -19.01 5.44 -3.44
N GLU A 185 -19.39 4.42 -2.68
CA GLU A 185 -19.29 4.46 -1.22
C GLU A 185 -17.83 4.55 -0.74
N VAL A 186 -16.93 3.76 -1.34
CA VAL A 186 -15.48 3.85 -1.08
C VAL A 186 -14.98 5.26 -1.32
N MET A 187 -15.26 5.85 -2.49
CA MET A 187 -14.77 7.19 -2.81
C MET A 187 -15.36 8.28 -1.91
N ARG A 188 -16.62 8.15 -1.52
CA ARG A 188 -17.24 9.05 -0.53
C ARG A 188 -16.51 8.95 0.81
N ASN A 189 -16.25 7.74 1.31
CA ASN A 189 -15.52 7.55 2.56
C ASN A 189 -14.08 8.06 2.44
N ALA A 190 -13.41 7.77 1.32
CA ALA A 190 -12.07 8.26 1.03
C ALA A 190 -12.00 9.79 1.07
N SER A 191 -12.95 10.50 0.47
CA SER A 191 -12.99 11.97 0.48
C SER A 191 -13.14 12.58 1.87
N ILE A 192 -13.67 11.82 2.83
CA ILE A 192 -13.86 12.25 4.23
C ILE A 192 -12.62 11.92 5.08
N TYR A 193 -11.98 10.77 4.82
CA TYR A 193 -10.93 10.24 5.69
C TYR A 193 -9.50 10.46 5.15
N ILE A 194 -9.30 10.47 3.84
CA ILE A 194 -8.01 10.71 3.17
C ILE A 194 -7.87 12.22 2.92
N THR A 195 -7.77 12.96 4.02
CA THR A 195 -7.51 14.41 4.01
C THR A 195 -6.06 14.64 4.42
N LYS A 196 -5.50 15.80 4.04
CA LYS A 196 -4.14 16.20 4.44
C LYS A 196 -3.94 16.04 5.96
N ASP A 197 -4.77 16.70 6.76
CA ASP A 197 -4.64 16.70 8.22
C ASP A 197 -4.67 15.29 8.81
N ARG A 198 -5.57 14.43 8.32
CA ARG A 198 -5.67 13.04 8.79
C ARG A 198 -4.46 12.21 8.36
N LEU A 199 -3.99 12.37 7.12
CA LEU A 199 -2.80 11.66 6.66
C LEU A 199 -1.56 12.09 7.46
N GLU A 200 -1.37 13.38 7.69
CA GLU A 200 -0.28 13.90 8.53
C GLU A 200 -0.34 13.36 9.96
N GLN A 201 -1.53 13.28 10.56
CA GLN A 201 -1.73 12.67 11.88
C GLN A 201 -1.35 11.20 11.93
N LEU A 202 -1.36 10.46 10.82
CA LEU A 202 -0.95 9.05 10.76
C LEU A 202 0.57 8.87 10.60
N MET A 203 1.33 9.94 10.34
CA MET A 203 2.78 9.89 10.09
C MET A 203 3.61 9.92 11.37
N ASN A 204 3.27 9.08 12.35
CA ASN A 204 4.05 8.86 13.57
C ASN A 204 3.90 7.41 14.06
N ILE A 205 4.85 6.97 14.89
CA ILE A 205 4.92 5.60 15.42
C ILE A 205 3.68 5.27 16.24
N GLU A 206 3.24 6.19 17.10
CA GLU A 206 2.09 6.02 17.99
C GLU A 206 0.82 5.66 17.19
N SER A 207 0.60 6.34 16.07
CA SER A 207 -0.53 6.08 15.18
C SER A 207 -0.41 4.74 14.45
N ARG A 208 0.80 4.34 14.03
CA ARG A 208 1.02 3.03 13.41
C ARG A 208 0.83 1.87 14.40
N ILE A 209 1.24 2.06 15.65
CA ILE A 209 0.95 1.11 16.74
C ILE A 209 -0.55 0.97 16.94
N HIS A 210 -1.30 2.07 16.97
CA HIS A 210 -2.75 2.02 17.13
C HIS A 210 -3.43 1.25 15.99
N LEU A 211 -3.07 1.56 14.73
CA LEU A 211 -3.57 0.84 13.55
C LEU A 211 -3.26 -0.66 13.61
N TYR A 212 -2.04 -1.02 14.03
CA TYR A 212 -1.64 -2.40 14.19
C TYR A 212 -2.43 -3.11 15.30
N LYS A 213 -2.59 -2.47 16.46
CA LYS A 213 -3.40 -3.01 17.56
C LYS A 213 -4.83 -3.25 17.14
N ASP A 214 -5.45 -2.30 16.44
CA ASP A 214 -6.82 -2.40 16.00
C ASP A 214 -6.98 -3.52 14.96
N LYS A 215 -6.09 -3.57 13.96
CA LYS A 215 -6.09 -4.60 12.91
C LYS A 215 -5.99 -6.01 13.47
N PHE A 216 -5.13 -6.22 14.47
CA PHE A 216 -4.91 -7.55 15.07
C PHE A 216 -5.68 -7.77 16.36
N GLY A 217 -6.57 -6.87 16.76
CA GLY A 217 -7.34 -6.95 17.98
C GLY A 217 -6.47 -7.18 19.22
N LEU A 218 -5.39 -6.40 19.36
CA LEU A 218 -4.44 -6.45 20.47
C LEU A 218 -4.91 -5.52 21.58
N LYS A 219 -5.52 -6.09 22.62
CA LYS A 219 -6.08 -5.34 23.75
C LYS A 219 -5.22 -5.58 24.99
N SER A 220 -4.52 -4.54 25.42
CA SER A 220 -3.77 -4.49 26.67
C SER A 220 -3.50 -3.03 27.04
N ASP A 221 -3.67 -2.75 28.34
CA ASP A 221 -3.32 -1.46 28.97
C ASP A 221 -1.97 -1.55 29.70
N ASP A 222 -1.25 -2.67 29.57
CA ASP A 222 0.07 -2.87 30.16
C ASP A 222 1.12 -2.00 29.45
N GLN A 223 1.81 -1.16 30.22
CA GLN A 223 2.88 -0.30 29.71
C GLN A 223 4.02 -1.10 29.08
N LEU A 224 4.38 -2.26 29.63
CA LEU A 224 5.44 -3.11 29.06
C LEU A 224 5.06 -3.64 27.68
N PHE A 225 3.79 -3.97 27.48
CA PHE A 225 3.29 -4.39 26.17
C PHE A 225 3.35 -3.24 25.16
N TYR A 226 2.96 -2.03 25.57
CA TYR A 226 3.06 -0.85 24.72
C TYR A 226 4.50 -0.48 24.36
N ASP A 227 5.41 -0.50 25.33
CA ASP A 227 6.84 -0.25 25.11
C ASP A 227 7.44 -1.31 24.18
N GLY A 228 7.01 -2.56 24.33
CA GLY A 228 7.38 -3.65 23.44
C GLY A 228 6.93 -3.43 21.99
N LEU A 229 5.70 -2.96 21.76
CA LEU A 229 5.22 -2.55 20.44
C LEU A 229 6.01 -1.37 19.89
N LYS A 230 6.34 -0.37 20.73
CA LYS A 230 7.15 0.77 20.31
C LYS A 230 8.55 0.35 19.86
N ASN A 231 9.20 -0.53 20.62
CA ASN A 231 10.50 -1.10 20.26
C ASN A 231 10.41 -1.93 18.96
N LEU A 232 9.32 -2.66 18.76
CA LEU A 232 9.08 -3.43 17.53
C LEU A 232 9.03 -2.53 16.29
N PHE A 233 8.26 -1.45 16.33
CA PHE A 233 8.18 -0.48 15.22
C PHE A 233 9.49 0.30 15.02
N GLN A 234 10.21 0.62 16.09
CA GLN A 234 11.54 1.23 15.98
C GLN A 234 12.53 0.28 15.31
N HIS A 235 12.53 -1.01 15.68
CA HIS A 235 13.35 -2.02 15.05
C HIS A 235 13.01 -2.18 13.57
N ALA A 236 11.71 -2.21 13.22
CA ALA A 236 11.26 -2.26 11.83
C ALA A 236 11.81 -1.09 11.00
N ARG A 237 11.78 0.14 11.52
CA ARG A 237 12.37 1.31 10.85
C ARG A 237 13.88 1.16 10.64
N ASN A 238 14.60 0.62 11.61
CA ASN A 238 16.05 0.41 11.49
C ASN A 238 16.41 -0.68 10.47
N LEU A 239 15.52 -1.63 10.20
CA LEU A 239 15.72 -2.66 9.19
C LEU A 239 15.54 -2.14 7.77
N ILE A 240 14.78 -1.05 7.60
CA ILE A 240 14.56 -0.38 6.32
C ILE A 240 15.68 0.68 6.18
N ASP A 241 16.85 0.21 5.77
CA ASP A 241 18.10 0.98 5.64
C ASP A 241 18.56 1.16 4.19
N ASP A 242 17.76 0.66 3.25
CA ASP A 242 18.02 0.56 1.82
C ASP A 242 16.81 1.00 0.98
N GLU A 243 16.04 1.96 1.49
CA GLU A 243 14.78 2.41 0.90
C GLU A 243 14.98 2.94 -0.53
N GLU A 244 16.05 3.68 -0.76
CA GLU A 244 16.39 4.21 -2.08
C GLU A 244 16.82 3.10 -3.05
N LEU A 245 17.56 2.09 -2.57
CA LEU A 245 17.97 0.95 -3.38
C LEU A 245 16.73 0.13 -3.79
N PHE A 246 15.83 -0.16 -2.83
CA PHE A 246 14.58 -0.86 -3.13
C PHE A 246 13.73 -0.12 -4.17
N PHE A 247 13.62 1.22 -4.07
CA PHE A 247 12.94 2.02 -5.09
C PHE A 247 13.60 1.85 -6.47
N GLN A 248 14.93 1.97 -6.56
CA GLN A 248 15.65 1.89 -7.83
C GLN A 248 15.51 0.52 -8.50
N GLU A 249 15.68 -0.56 -7.73
CA GLU A 249 15.48 -1.92 -8.19
C GLU A 249 14.04 -2.16 -8.63
N THR A 250 13.08 -1.61 -7.89
CA THR A 250 11.65 -1.70 -8.22
C THR A 250 11.36 -1.05 -9.57
N VAL A 251 11.78 0.20 -9.75
CA VAL A 251 11.58 0.94 -11.00
C VAL A 251 12.28 0.25 -12.17
N GLN A 252 13.51 -0.24 -11.98
CA GLN A 252 14.24 -0.94 -13.04
C GLN A 252 13.52 -2.24 -13.44
N THR A 253 13.01 -3.00 -12.48
CA THR A 253 12.30 -4.25 -12.72
C THR A 253 10.98 -4.00 -13.45
N ILE A 254 10.22 -2.97 -13.04
CA ILE A 254 8.98 -2.55 -13.72
C ILE A 254 9.24 -2.11 -15.18
N LYS A 255 10.33 -1.35 -15.41
CA LYS A 255 10.75 -0.96 -16.77
C LYS A 255 11.08 -2.17 -17.63
N ASN A 256 11.81 -3.14 -17.08
CA ASN A 256 12.15 -4.39 -17.77
C ASN A 256 10.91 -5.24 -18.08
N TYR A 257 9.88 -5.16 -17.22
CA TYR A 257 8.58 -5.80 -17.43
C TYR A 257 7.74 -5.11 -18.53
N SER A 258 8.23 -4.01 -19.11
CA SER A 258 7.56 -3.27 -20.19
C SER A 258 6.21 -2.67 -19.80
N TRP A 259 6.00 -2.35 -18.51
CA TRP A 259 4.89 -1.49 -18.13
C TRP A 259 5.11 -0.08 -18.70
N LEU A 260 4.08 0.50 -19.30
CA LEU A 260 4.11 1.85 -19.85
C LEU A 260 2.98 2.68 -19.24
N PRO A 261 3.27 3.90 -18.75
CA PRO A 261 2.22 4.84 -18.35
C PRO A 261 1.31 5.15 -19.55
N THR A 262 0.00 5.17 -19.32
CA THR A 262 -0.99 5.50 -20.35
C THR A 262 -1.31 6.99 -20.32
N PHE A 263 -1.04 7.66 -21.44
CA PHE A 263 -1.35 9.07 -21.63
C PHE A 263 -2.59 9.17 -22.50
N ILE A 264 -3.68 9.65 -21.92
CA ILE A 264 -4.81 10.24 -22.66
C ILE A 264 -5.00 11.63 -22.11
#